data_AF-A0A6J7ZET6-F1
#
_entry.id   AF-A0A6J7ZET6-F1
#
_cell.length_a   1.000
_cell.length_b   1.000
_cell.length_c   1.000
_cell.angle_alpha   90.00
_cell.angle_beta   90.00
_cell.angle_gamma   90.00
#
_symmetry.space_group_name_H-M   'P 1'
#
loop_
_entity.id
_entity.type
_entity.pdbx_description
1 polymer ?
#
loop_
_entity_poly.entity_id
_entity_poly.type
_entity_poly.pdbx_seq_one_letter_code
_entity_poly.pdbx_strand_id
1 'polypeptide(L)'
;MSIQKSHYEALLAEYSNCESAITLLKQHRPYFEMVPSIRRSDDSVITIPLPIVRLRQGVSYSGQQGISIKPGDAVGLPCDIVILMCDPEWKVKIGPEIFIFIHRPQEELSDLLRRWRLTQVLLDQDYEWIMPHHYKYVESQEAEDLYPLFVLYPDTSESIKRGLIGANLPFVIHSLEEIIDNYEYPDFDKIPLEEYQEFGGE
;
A
#
# COMPACT_ATOMS: atom_id res chain seq x y z
N MET A 1 3.69 -24.74 2.21
CA MET A 1 2.97 -24.96 0.94
C MET A 1 3.31 -23.80 0.00
N SER A 2 2.99 -23.88 -1.30
CA SER A 2 3.18 -22.71 -2.18
C SER A 2 2.07 -21.70 -1.90
N ILE A 3 2.42 -20.43 -1.74
CA ILE A 3 1.44 -19.33 -1.66
C ILE A 3 0.61 -19.34 -2.94
N GLN A 4 -0.71 -19.36 -2.80
CA GLN A 4 -1.64 -19.33 -3.92
C GLN A 4 -1.95 -17.89 -4.31
N LYS A 5 -2.23 -17.66 -5.60
CA LYS A 5 -2.64 -16.34 -6.08
C LYS A 5 -3.88 -15.82 -5.32
N SER A 6 -4.83 -16.69 -5.01
CA SER A 6 -6.01 -16.35 -4.21
C SER A 6 -5.66 -15.73 -2.85
N HIS A 7 -4.62 -16.22 -2.16
CA HIS A 7 -4.18 -15.66 -0.88
C HIS A 7 -3.59 -14.26 -1.04
N TYR A 8 -2.87 -14.01 -2.14
CA TYR A 8 -2.37 -12.66 -2.45
C TYR A 8 -3.52 -11.70 -2.74
N GLU A 9 -4.47 -12.09 -3.59
CA GLU A 9 -5.62 -11.25 -3.91
C GLU A 9 -6.49 -10.97 -2.68
N ALA A 10 -6.63 -11.94 -1.77
CA ALA A 10 -7.36 -11.75 -0.50
C ALA A 10 -6.72 -10.66 0.37
N LEU A 11 -5.40 -10.71 0.59
CA LEU A 11 -4.70 -9.67 1.38
C LEU A 11 -4.69 -8.32 0.68
N LEU A 12 -4.57 -8.30 -0.65
CA LEU A 12 -4.65 -7.05 -1.41
C LEU A 12 -6.03 -6.41 -1.22
N ALA A 13 -7.10 -7.19 -1.31
CA ALA A 13 -8.47 -6.72 -1.09
C ALA A 13 -8.68 -6.27 0.37
N GLU A 14 -8.20 -7.04 1.33
CA GLU A 14 -8.30 -6.74 2.76
C GLU A 14 -7.61 -5.42 3.10
N TYR A 15 -6.33 -5.27 2.79
CA TYR A 15 -5.58 -4.05 3.13
C TYR A 15 -5.86 -2.84 2.23
N SER A 16 -6.65 -3.01 1.17
CA SER A 16 -7.22 -1.87 0.45
C SER A 16 -8.22 -1.11 1.32
N ASN A 17 -8.79 -1.76 2.35
CA ASN A 17 -9.66 -1.13 3.34
C ASN A 17 -8.84 -0.44 4.44
N CYS A 18 -9.22 0.79 4.82
CA CYS A 18 -8.54 1.56 5.87
C CYS A 18 -8.51 0.85 7.23
N GLU A 19 -9.62 0.24 7.66
CA GLU A 19 -9.72 -0.45 8.97
C GLU A 19 -8.75 -1.62 9.06
N SER A 20 -8.70 -2.45 8.01
CA SER A 20 -7.77 -3.57 7.94
C SER A 20 -6.32 -3.09 7.82
N ALA A 21 -6.04 -2.02 7.08
CA ALA A 21 -4.71 -1.41 7.02
C ALA A 21 -4.26 -0.86 8.38
N ILE A 22 -5.16 -0.24 9.15
CA ILE A 22 -4.87 0.19 10.53
C ILE A 22 -4.59 -1.02 11.42
N THR A 23 -5.36 -2.10 11.26
CA THR A 23 -5.13 -3.36 11.99
C THR A 23 -3.79 -3.98 11.66
N LEU A 24 -3.37 -3.94 10.39
CA LEU A 24 -2.03 -4.31 9.95
C LEU A 24 -0.96 -3.46 10.65
N LEU A 25 -1.14 -2.13 10.69
CA LEU A 25 -0.19 -1.24 11.38
C LEU A 25 -0.08 -1.56 12.87
N LYS A 26 -1.17 -1.93 13.56
CA LYS A 26 -1.11 -2.32 14.99
C LYS A 26 -0.17 -3.49 15.25
N GLN A 27 0.03 -4.38 14.27
CA GLN A 27 1.00 -5.47 14.37
C GLN A 27 2.46 -4.98 14.29
N HIS A 28 2.69 -3.78 13.75
CA HIS A 28 3.99 -3.10 13.73
C HIS A 28 3.91 -1.74 14.44
N ARG A 29 4.00 -1.79 15.78
CA ARG A 29 3.85 -0.63 16.67
C ARG A 29 4.61 0.64 16.24
N PRO A 30 5.89 0.59 15.80
CA PRO A 30 6.60 1.80 15.38
C PRO A 30 5.90 2.58 14.25
N TYR A 31 5.21 1.87 13.35
CA TYR A 31 4.47 2.50 12.26
C TYR A 31 3.07 2.93 12.68
N PHE A 32 2.42 2.17 13.55
CA PHE A 32 1.13 2.59 14.11
C PHE A 32 1.24 3.90 14.90
N GLU A 33 2.35 4.12 15.58
CA GLU A 33 2.62 5.37 16.32
C GLU A 33 2.79 6.60 15.41
N MET A 34 2.92 6.40 14.09
CA MET A 34 2.97 7.50 13.10
C MET A 34 1.57 7.99 12.69
N VAL A 35 0.50 7.28 13.04
CA VAL A 35 -0.88 7.66 12.67
C VAL A 35 -1.25 8.97 13.39
N PRO A 36 -1.58 10.06 12.67
CA PRO A 36 -1.76 11.39 13.25
C PRO A 36 -2.80 11.45 14.38
N SER A 37 -3.90 10.69 14.25
CA SER A 37 -4.93 10.62 15.28
C SER A 37 -5.49 9.20 15.40
N ILE A 38 -5.06 8.50 16.46
CA ILE A 38 -5.55 7.17 16.82
C ILE A 38 -7.06 7.15 17.10
N ARG A 39 -7.63 8.25 17.62
CA ARG A 39 -9.07 8.33 17.94
C ARG A 39 -9.97 8.45 16.69
N ARG A 40 -9.39 8.92 15.58
CA ARG A 40 -10.05 9.08 14.28
C ARG A 40 -9.18 8.43 13.22
N SER A 41 -8.77 7.18 13.47
CA SER A 41 -7.79 6.48 12.65
C SER A 41 -8.25 6.38 11.19
N ASP A 42 -9.55 6.15 10.98
CA ASP A 42 -10.15 5.97 9.66
C ASP A 42 -10.15 7.25 8.84
N ASP A 43 -10.13 8.41 9.50
CA ASP A 43 -9.95 9.72 8.87
C ASP A 43 -8.48 10.16 8.77
N SER A 44 -7.58 9.46 9.46
CA SER A 44 -6.16 9.82 9.57
C SER A 44 -5.27 9.02 8.63
N VAL A 45 -5.86 8.11 7.85
CA VAL A 45 -5.16 7.19 6.97
C VAL A 45 -5.91 7.09 5.64
N ILE A 46 -5.16 7.11 4.54
CA ILE A 46 -5.65 6.86 3.20
C ILE A 46 -4.91 5.65 2.63
N THR A 47 -5.64 4.61 2.25
CA THR A 47 -5.11 3.45 1.54
C THR A 47 -5.28 3.63 0.03
N ILE A 48 -4.19 3.48 -0.73
CA ILE A 48 -4.24 3.49 -2.19
C ILE A 48 -3.64 2.17 -2.69
N PRO A 49 -4.47 1.22 -3.17
CA PRO A 49 -3.98 0.01 -3.80
C PRO A 49 -3.39 0.30 -5.18
N LEU A 50 -2.35 -0.44 -5.54
CA LEU A 50 -1.62 -0.36 -6.81
C LEU A 50 -1.30 1.10 -7.20
N PRO A 51 -0.59 1.82 -6.33
CA PRO A 51 -0.65 3.27 -6.35
C PRO A 51 0.16 3.86 -7.51
N ILE A 52 -0.33 4.98 -8.03
CA ILE A 52 0.21 5.64 -9.22
C ILE A 52 0.67 7.05 -8.83
N VAL A 53 1.86 7.41 -9.26
CA VAL A 53 2.42 8.74 -9.09
C VAL A 53 2.70 9.39 -10.43
N ARG A 54 2.61 10.72 -10.48
CA ARG A 54 3.15 11.53 -11.56
C ARG A 54 4.50 12.05 -11.15
N LEU A 55 5.54 11.74 -11.92
CA LEU A 55 6.88 12.22 -11.63
C LEU A 55 7.04 13.62 -12.22
N ARG A 56 7.39 14.63 -11.41
CA ARG A 56 7.61 15.99 -11.91
C ARG A 56 8.90 16.06 -12.72
N GLN A 57 9.90 15.30 -12.30
CA GLN A 57 11.17 15.14 -12.99
C GLN A 57 11.26 13.76 -13.63
N GLY A 58 12.00 13.65 -14.72
CA GLY A 58 12.21 12.37 -15.38
C GLY A 58 13.16 11.51 -14.55
N VAL A 59 12.93 10.20 -14.54
CA VAL A 59 13.80 9.23 -13.87
C VAL A 59 14.50 8.38 -14.91
N SER A 60 15.83 8.35 -14.84
CA SER A 60 16.68 7.48 -15.67
C SER A 60 17.49 6.56 -14.77
N TYR A 61 17.17 5.27 -14.78
CA TYR A 61 17.84 4.26 -14.00
C TYR A 61 18.40 3.16 -14.91
N SER A 62 19.72 3.06 -14.96
CA SER A 62 20.46 2.11 -15.82
C SER A 62 20.58 0.70 -15.23
N GLY A 63 19.68 0.29 -14.33
CA GLY A 63 19.67 -1.08 -13.79
C GLY A 63 19.32 -2.13 -14.83
N GLN A 64 19.20 -3.40 -14.40
CA GLN A 64 19.02 -4.56 -15.28
C GLN A 64 17.84 -4.48 -16.27
N GLN A 65 16.83 -3.66 -16.00
CA GLN A 65 15.67 -3.48 -16.87
C GLN A 65 15.60 -2.11 -17.57
N GLY A 66 16.55 -1.21 -17.30
CA GLY A 66 16.64 0.12 -17.93
C GLY A 66 15.32 0.91 -17.89
N ILE A 67 15.14 1.77 -16.88
CA ILE A 67 13.94 2.61 -16.79
C ILE A 67 14.28 4.03 -17.26
N SER A 68 13.50 4.54 -18.19
CA SER A 68 13.57 5.93 -18.65
C SER A 68 12.15 6.50 -18.69
N ILE A 69 11.82 7.31 -17.69
CA ILE A 69 10.52 7.97 -17.52
C ILE A 69 10.70 9.45 -17.79
N LYS A 70 9.78 10.05 -18.54
CA LYS A 70 9.87 11.49 -18.86
C LYS A 70 9.26 12.32 -17.72
N PRO A 71 9.70 13.57 -17.56
CA PRO A 71 9.01 14.52 -16.69
C PRO A 71 7.51 14.61 -17.05
N GLY A 72 6.65 14.55 -16.05
CA GLY A 72 5.19 14.62 -16.17
C GLY A 72 4.49 13.27 -16.42
N ASP A 73 5.23 12.19 -16.66
CA ASP A 73 4.64 10.86 -16.88
C ASP A 73 4.08 10.29 -15.58
N ALA A 74 2.96 9.58 -15.71
CA ALA A 74 2.37 8.80 -14.64
C ALA A 74 2.94 7.37 -14.65
N VAL A 75 3.34 6.88 -13.48
CA VAL A 75 3.93 5.55 -13.31
C VAL A 75 3.30 4.83 -12.13
N GLY A 76 3.01 3.55 -12.33
CA GLY A 76 2.62 2.66 -11.23
C GLY A 76 3.84 2.32 -10.38
N LEU A 77 3.70 2.45 -9.06
CA LEU A 77 4.75 2.05 -8.14
C LEU A 77 4.75 0.52 -7.99
N PRO A 78 5.93 -0.10 -7.87
CA PRO A 78 6.05 -1.54 -7.68
C PRO A 78 5.74 -2.00 -6.24
N CYS A 79 4.88 -1.30 -5.51
CA CYS A 79 4.31 -1.73 -4.23
C CYS A 79 2.84 -2.14 -4.41
N ASP A 80 2.30 -2.86 -3.44
CA ASP A 80 0.92 -3.37 -3.54
C ASP A 80 -0.09 -2.34 -3.04
N ILE A 81 0.19 -1.69 -1.91
CA ILE A 81 -0.63 -0.62 -1.33
C ILE A 81 0.30 0.46 -0.77
N VAL A 82 -0.10 1.72 -0.84
CA VAL A 82 0.49 2.78 0.00
C VAL A 82 -0.53 3.25 1.03
N ILE A 83 -0.04 3.55 2.22
CA ILE A 83 -0.77 4.14 3.33
C ILE A 83 -0.22 5.55 3.51
N LEU A 84 -1.07 6.54 3.26
CA LEU A 84 -0.75 7.96 3.46
C LEU A 84 -1.33 8.42 4.78
N MET A 85 -0.51 9.10 5.58
CA MET A 85 -0.98 9.75 6.80
C MET A 85 -1.73 11.03 6.44
N CYS A 86 -2.89 11.22 7.05
CA CYS A 86 -3.79 12.32 6.76
C CYS A 86 -4.15 13.06 8.05
N ASP A 87 -4.19 14.38 8.00
CA ASP A 87 -4.78 15.16 9.07
C ASP A 87 -6.31 15.03 8.99
N PRO A 88 -6.98 14.48 10.02
CA PRO A 88 -8.43 14.23 9.97
C PRO A 88 -9.28 15.51 10.00
N GLU A 89 -8.74 16.65 10.45
CA GLU A 89 -9.43 17.94 10.50
C GLU A 89 -9.28 18.71 9.19
N TRP A 90 -8.08 18.72 8.63
CA TRP A 90 -7.76 19.52 7.44
C TRP A 90 -7.86 18.74 6.13
N LYS A 91 -7.97 17.40 6.19
CA LYS A 91 -8.02 16.51 5.02
C LYS A 91 -6.83 16.73 4.07
N VAL A 92 -5.66 16.92 4.66
CA VAL A 92 -4.38 17.06 3.95
C VAL A 92 -3.46 15.92 4.30
N LYS A 93 -2.71 15.43 3.32
CA LYS A 93 -1.68 14.42 3.55
C LYS A 93 -0.51 15.07 4.30
N ILE A 94 -0.07 14.43 5.37
CA ILE A 94 1.02 14.90 6.25
C ILE A 94 1.96 13.75 6.56
N GLY A 95 3.17 14.05 7.04
CA GLY A 95 4.03 13.03 7.63
C GLY A 95 4.54 11.95 6.66
N PRO A 96 4.90 10.78 7.21
CA PRO A 96 5.53 9.71 6.46
C PRO A 96 4.54 8.88 5.62
N GLU A 97 5.07 8.19 4.62
CA GLU A 97 4.32 7.30 3.73
C GLU A 97 4.76 5.85 3.94
N ILE A 98 3.81 4.94 4.13
CA ILE A 98 4.10 3.52 4.37
C ILE A 98 3.72 2.70 3.13
N PHE A 99 4.68 1.97 2.59
CA PHE A 99 4.54 1.16 1.39
C PHE A 99 4.44 -0.31 1.76
N ILE A 100 3.30 -0.92 1.45
CA ILE A 100 3.01 -2.32 1.74
C ILE A 100 3.45 -3.19 0.58
N PHE A 101 4.22 -4.23 0.91
CA PHE A 101 4.70 -5.26 -0.02
C PHE A 101 4.21 -6.62 0.46
N ILE A 102 3.12 -7.10 -0.14
CA ILE A 102 2.58 -8.43 0.08
C ILE A 102 3.43 -9.42 -0.71
N HIS A 103 3.89 -10.48 -0.05
CA HIS A 103 4.65 -11.55 -0.69
C HIS A 103 3.81 -12.21 -1.81
N ARG A 104 4.28 -12.19 -3.06
CA ARG A 104 3.56 -12.74 -4.21
C ARG A 104 3.87 -14.23 -4.40
N PRO A 105 2.99 -15.01 -5.07
CA PRO A 105 3.29 -16.39 -5.43
C PRO A 105 4.58 -16.48 -6.24
N GLN A 106 5.45 -17.45 -5.89
CA GLN A 106 6.74 -17.72 -6.56
C GLN A 106 7.74 -16.55 -6.51
N GLU A 107 7.48 -15.50 -5.72
CA GLU A 107 8.39 -14.39 -5.53
C GLU A 107 9.55 -14.83 -4.62
N GLU A 108 10.79 -14.50 -5.02
CA GLU A 108 11.95 -14.71 -4.16
C GLU A 108 12.35 -13.41 -3.45
N LEU A 109 13.25 -13.51 -2.47
CA LEU A 109 13.74 -12.35 -1.71
C LEU A 109 14.25 -11.22 -2.62
N SER A 110 14.98 -11.57 -3.69
CA SER A 110 15.52 -10.59 -4.62
C SER A 110 14.45 -9.80 -5.35
N ASP A 111 13.32 -10.43 -5.65
CA ASP A 111 12.20 -9.79 -6.34
C ASP A 111 11.50 -8.83 -5.39
N LEU A 112 11.24 -9.29 -4.16
CA LEU A 112 10.62 -8.52 -3.09
C LEU A 112 11.44 -7.26 -2.75
N LEU A 113 12.76 -7.41 -2.60
CA LEU A 113 13.67 -6.29 -2.36
C LEU A 113 13.78 -5.36 -3.58
N ARG A 114 13.76 -5.92 -4.80
CA ARG A 114 13.81 -5.11 -6.03
C ARG A 114 12.60 -4.22 -6.13
N ARG A 115 11.41 -4.71 -5.79
CA ARG A 115 10.18 -3.90 -5.72
C ARG A 115 10.38 -2.68 -4.82
N TRP A 116 10.84 -2.89 -3.58
CA TRP A 116 11.12 -1.78 -2.67
C TRP A 116 12.16 -0.79 -3.23
N ARG A 117 13.31 -1.29 -3.68
CA ARG A 117 14.38 -0.43 -4.21
C ARG A 117 13.93 0.36 -5.44
N LEU A 118 13.10 -0.23 -6.29
CA LEU A 118 12.58 0.44 -7.46
C LEU A 118 11.55 1.51 -7.10
N THR A 119 10.69 1.26 -6.10
CA THR A 119 9.83 2.31 -5.53
C THR A 119 10.66 3.50 -5.05
N GLN A 120 11.74 3.26 -4.30
CA GLN A 120 12.62 4.34 -3.83
C GLN A 120 13.26 5.12 -4.99
N VAL A 121 13.69 4.44 -6.06
CA VAL A 121 14.25 5.11 -7.24
C VAL A 121 13.22 5.98 -7.96
N LEU A 122 11.96 5.53 -8.04
CA LEU A 122 10.89 6.30 -8.67
C LEU A 122 10.49 7.52 -7.85
N LEU A 123 10.58 7.43 -6.52
CA LEU A 123 10.19 8.48 -5.57
C LEU A 123 11.35 9.35 -5.09
N ASP A 124 12.56 9.14 -5.61
CA ASP A 124 13.76 9.92 -5.27
C ASP A 124 13.66 11.39 -5.73
N GLN A 125 12.79 11.67 -6.69
CA GLN A 125 12.52 12.98 -7.25
C GLN A 125 11.09 13.41 -6.94
N ASP A 126 10.79 14.70 -6.98
CA ASP A 126 9.46 15.22 -6.69
C ASP A 126 8.37 14.49 -7.49
N TYR A 127 7.35 14.04 -6.77
CA TYR A 127 6.22 13.30 -7.32
C TYR A 127 4.89 13.82 -6.77
N GLU A 128 3.82 13.48 -7.46
CA GLU A 128 2.45 13.79 -7.07
C GLU A 128 1.62 12.50 -7.10
N TRP A 129 0.87 12.24 -6.04
CA TRP A 129 -0.07 11.13 -6.01
C TRP A 129 -1.22 11.34 -6.99
N ILE A 130 -1.50 10.35 -7.83
CA ILE A 130 -2.76 10.31 -8.57
C ILE A 130 -3.82 9.76 -7.63
N MET A 131 -4.49 10.67 -6.93
CA MET A 131 -5.45 10.32 -5.88
C MET A 131 -6.67 9.60 -6.46
N PRO A 132 -7.18 8.55 -5.78
CA PRO A 132 -8.50 8.00 -6.06
C PRO A 132 -9.59 9.08 -6.01
N HIS A 133 -10.68 8.88 -6.76
CA HIS A 133 -11.74 9.89 -6.92
C HIS A 133 -12.28 10.44 -5.59
N HIS A 134 -12.46 9.57 -4.60
CA HIS A 134 -12.97 9.92 -3.27
C HIS A 134 -11.98 10.76 -2.43
N TYR A 135 -10.69 10.76 -2.76
CA TYR A 135 -9.66 11.59 -2.11
C TYR A 135 -9.09 12.68 -3.03
N LYS A 136 -9.74 13.00 -4.16
CA LYS A 136 -9.25 13.97 -5.15
C LYS A 136 -8.96 15.36 -4.57
N TYR A 137 -9.64 15.74 -3.49
CA TYR A 137 -9.50 17.05 -2.85
C TYR A 137 -8.43 17.09 -1.75
N VAL A 138 -7.82 15.94 -1.42
CA VAL A 138 -6.74 15.88 -0.44
C VAL A 138 -5.49 16.46 -1.06
N GLU A 139 -4.97 17.53 -0.48
CA GLU A 139 -3.68 18.08 -0.90
C GLU A 139 -2.56 17.14 -0.46
N SER A 140 -1.74 16.74 -1.44
CA SER A 140 -0.58 15.88 -1.23
C SER A 140 0.67 16.71 -1.00
N GLN A 141 1.06 16.91 0.26
CA GLN A 141 2.40 17.43 0.58
C GLN A 141 3.47 16.37 0.29
N GLU A 142 4.71 16.79 0.02
CA GLU A 142 5.85 15.89 -0.16
C GLU A 142 5.99 14.93 1.03
N ALA A 143 6.49 13.72 0.78
CA ALA A 143 6.79 12.78 1.85
C ALA A 143 7.91 13.30 2.73
N GLU A 144 7.70 13.23 4.05
CA GLU A 144 8.80 13.42 5.00
C GLU A 144 9.78 12.25 4.90
N ASP A 145 9.24 11.03 4.94
CA ASP A 145 10.00 9.78 4.88
C ASP A 145 9.19 8.67 4.20
N LEU A 146 9.91 7.71 3.58
CA LEU A 146 9.34 6.54 2.92
C LEU A 146 9.67 5.27 3.72
N TYR A 147 8.64 4.55 4.18
CA TYR A 147 8.79 3.37 5.03
C TYR A 147 8.23 2.11 4.35
N PRO A 148 9.01 1.05 4.15
CA PRO A 148 8.46 -0.22 3.66
C PRO A 148 7.86 -1.02 4.81
N LEU A 149 6.80 -1.79 4.56
CA LEU A 149 6.31 -2.86 5.42
C LEU A 149 6.05 -4.10 4.56
N PHE A 150 6.72 -5.21 4.86
CA PHE A 150 6.53 -6.46 4.13
C PHE A 150 5.48 -7.34 4.83
N VAL A 151 4.50 -7.84 4.09
CA VAL A 151 3.49 -8.76 4.61
C VAL A 151 3.79 -10.16 4.09
N LEU A 152 4.09 -11.06 5.03
CA LEU A 152 4.46 -12.43 4.76
C LEU A 152 3.36 -13.39 5.21
N TYR A 153 3.35 -14.57 4.61
CA TYR A 153 2.56 -15.71 5.07
C TYR A 153 3.36 -16.57 6.05
N PRO A 154 2.72 -17.37 6.91
CA PRO A 154 3.39 -18.32 7.79
C PRO A 154 4.32 -19.27 7.00
N ASP A 155 3.82 -19.68 5.83
CA ASP A 155 4.46 -20.56 4.85
C ASP A 155 5.57 -19.89 4.01
N THR A 156 5.81 -18.59 4.19
CA THR A 156 6.92 -17.88 3.51
C THR A 156 8.25 -18.53 3.86
N SER A 157 9.12 -18.68 2.86
CA SER A 157 10.41 -19.34 3.03
C SER A 157 11.29 -18.63 4.08
N GLU A 158 12.06 -19.43 4.82
CA GLU A 158 12.98 -18.92 5.83
C GLU A 158 14.10 -18.06 5.22
N SER A 159 14.45 -18.26 3.95
CA SER A 159 15.41 -17.41 3.25
C SER A 159 14.91 -15.97 3.10
N ILE A 160 13.62 -15.79 2.79
CA ILE A 160 13.01 -14.44 2.72
C ILE A 160 13.01 -13.80 4.10
N LYS A 161 12.51 -14.50 5.12
CA LYS A 161 12.47 -13.98 6.50
C LYS A 161 13.85 -13.58 7.00
N ARG A 162 14.85 -14.46 6.87
CA ARG A 162 16.24 -14.16 7.24
C ARG A 162 16.84 -13.01 6.45
N GLY A 163 16.49 -12.89 5.17
CA GLY A 163 16.92 -11.79 4.32
C GLY A 163 16.40 -10.44 4.80
N LEU A 164 15.10 -10.36 5.10
CA LEU A 164 14.48 -9.14 5.63
C LEU A 164 15.06 -8.75 6.99
N ILE A 165 15.24 -9.72 7.90
CA ILE A 165 15.92 -9.51 9.19
C ILE A 165 17.34 -8.98 8.97
N GLY A 166 18.12 -9.62 8.09
CA GLY A 166 19.50 -9.22 7.80
C GLY A 166 19.61 -7.84 7.14
N ALA A 167 18.59 -7.42 6.40
CA ALA A 167 18.48 -6.09 5.80
C ALA A 167 17.88 -5.03 6.75
N ASN A 168 17.49 -5.42 7.98
CA ASN A 168 16.76 -4.58 8.93
C ASN A 168 15.47 -3.98 8.35
N LEU A 169 14.75 -4.79 7.56
CA LEU A 169 13.49 -4.40 6.94
C LEU A 169 12.31 -4.97 7.74
N PRO A 170 11.31 -4.16 8.09
CA PRO A 170 10.22 -4.61 8.95
C PRO A 170 9.22 -5.43 8.15
N PHE A 171 8.75 -6.49 8.78
CA PHE A 171 7.72 -7.35 8.21
C PHE A 171 6.77 -7.83 9.30
N VAL A 172 5.57 -8.20 8.87
CA VAL A 172 4.60 -8.91 9.69
C VAL A 172 4.27 -10.25 9.04
N ILE A 173 3.79 -11.19 9.84
CA ILE A 173 3.30 -12.48 9.36
C ILE A 173 1.80 -12.50 9.57
N HIS A 174 1.04 -12.55 8.49
CA HIS A 174 -0.42 -12.59 8.55
C HIS A 174 -0.92 -14.05 8.60
N SER A 175 -1.62 -14.42 9.66
CA SER A 175 -2.25 -15.73 9.80
C SER A 175 -3.63 -15.75 9.12
N LEU A 176 -3.82 -16.65 8.15
CA LEU A 176 -5.10 -16.83 7.43
C LEU A 176 -6.31 -17.14 8.34
N GLU A 177 -6.08 -17.58 9.58
CA GLU A 177 -7.14 -17.84 10.56
C GLU A 177 -7.93 -16.56 10.91
N GLU A 178 -7.34 -15.37 10.74
CA GLU A 178 -8.00 -14.07 10.96
C GLU A 178 -8.98 -13.69 9.84
N ILE A 179 -8.83 -14.27 8.64
CA ILE A 179 -9.67 -13.99 7.46
C ILE A 179 -11.03 -14.70 7.58
N ILE A 180 -11.09 -15.90 8.15
CA ILE A 180 -12.31 -16.72 8.13
C ILE A 180 -13.34 -16.23 9.16
N ASP A 181 -12.89 -15.66 10.28
CA ASP A 181 -13.79 -15.22 11.36
C ASP A 181 -14.35 -13.80 11.17
N ASN A 182 -13.76 -12.97 10.29
CA ASN A 182 -14.16 -11.57 10.11
C ASN A 182 -14.90 -11.26 8.80
N TYR A 183 -15.03 -12.20 7.87
CA TYR A 183 -15.84 -12.02 6.66
C TYR A 183 -17.30 -12.43 6.92
N GLU A 184 -18.05 -11.60 7.65
CA GLU A 184 -19.47 -11.46 7.32
C GLU A 184 -19.51 -10.82 5.92
N TYR A 185 -19.81 -11.63 4.90
CA TYR A 185 -20.12 -11.08 3.57
C TYR A 185 -21.17 -9.99 3.78
N PRO A 186 -20.95 -8.75 3.27
CA PRO A 186 -22.01 -7.77 3.27
C PRO A 186 -23.20 -8.42 2.57
N ASP A 187 -24.32 -8.47 3.28
CA ASP A 187 -25.59 -8.94 2.73
C ASP A 187 -25.95 -7.97 1.60
N PHE A 188 -25.64 -8.36 0.36
CA PHE A 188 -25.86 -7.52 -0.83
C PHE A 188 -27.35 -7.18 -0.98
N ASP A 189 -28.25 -7.91 -0.33
CA ASP A 189 -29.69 -7.63 -0.28
C ASP A 189 -30.05 -6.49 0.70
N LYS A 190 -29.10 -5.98 1.50
CA LYS A 190 -29.27 -4.87 2.45
C LYS A 190 -28.63 -3.56 2.01
N ILE A 191 -27.93 -3.53 0.88
CA ILE A 191 -27.38 -2.29 0.33
C ILE A 191 -28.56 -1.51 -0.29
N PRO A 192 -28.90 -0.30 0.20
CA PRO A 192 -29.93 0.50 -0.44
C PRO A 192 -29.52 0.80 -1.88
N LEU A 193 -30.35 0.41 -2.84
CA LEU A 193 -30.13 0.58 -4.29
C LEU A 193 -30.03 2.06 -4.74
N GLU A 194 -30.07 3.02 -3.82
CA GLU A 194 -30.22 4.45 -4.12
C GLU A 194 -28.91 5.17 -4.53
N GLU A 195 -27.74 4.53 -4.39
CA GLU A 195 -26.44 5.15 -4.76
C GLU A 195 -25.81 4.64 -6.08
N TYR A 196 -26.55 3.88 -6.88
CA TYR A 196 -26.19 3.73 -8.30
C TYR A 196 -26.81 4.88 -9.09
N GLN A 197 -26.16 6.05 -9.08
CA GLN A 197 -26.36 7.01 -10.16
C GLN A 197 -25.89 6.34 -11.45
N GLU A 198 -26.85 5.92 -12.27
CA GLU A 198 -26.64 5.51 -13.65
C GLU A 198 -25.79 6.58 -14.34
N PHE A 199 -24.53 6.28 -14.64
CA PHE A 199 -23.80 6.99 -15.69
C PHE A 199 -24.38 6.56 -17.04
N GLY A 200 -25.63 6.96 -17.28
CA GLY A 200 -26.25 7.04 -18.59
C GLY A 200 -26.11 8.48 -19.07
N GLY A 201 -25.15 8.72 -19.96
CA GLY A 201 -24.98 9.99 -20.64
C GLY A 201 -24.98 9.75 -22.15
N GLU A 202 -26.00 10.31 -22.80
CA GLU A 202 -26.21 10.44 -24.25
C GLU A 202 -25.03 11.05 -25.01
#